data_AF-R9XH91-F1
#
_entry.id   AF-R9XH91-F1
#
_cell.length_a   1.000
_cell.length_b   1.000
_cell.length_c   1.000
_cell.angle_alpha   90.00
_cell.angle_beta   90.00
_cell.angle_gamma   90.00
#
_symmetry.space_group_name_H-M   'P 1'
#
loop_
_entity.id
_entity.type
_entity.pdbx_description
1 polymer ?
#
loop_
_entity_poly.entity_id
_entity_poly.type
_entity_poly.pdbx_seq_one_letter_code
_entity_poly.pdbx_strand_id
1 'polypeptide(L)'
;MADYSVPEVTCVARARIPTVQGSDVFLHLYQNSIDNKEHLAIVFGEDIRSRSLFRYRADDTQQARMVRGAYVGKLYPGRTEADCDRRQGLQLRFDADGQLVVERSTTWTGEPTLVRLHSECYTGETAWSARCDCGEQFDRAGKLMAAETEGDVVGGAGHGVIVYLRQEGRGIGLSEKLKAYNLQDLGADTVQANELLNHPPDARDFSLGRAILLDLGISDVRLLTNNPDKVQQVHCPPALRCIERVPMVPLSWTQPAQGVRSRELDGYLRAKVERMGHLLQRPLVLHASAPAEPPRANTHA
;
A
#
# COMPACT_ATOMS: atom_id res chain seq x y z
N MET A 1 -7.32 20.54 17.02
CA MET A 1 -6.13 19.69 16.82
C MET A 1 -6.66 18.31 16.49
N ALA A 2 -6.32 17.75 15.32
CA ALA A 2 -6.73 16.38 15.00
C ALA A 2 -6.09 15.45 16.04
N ASP A 3 -6.89 14.58 16.64
CA ASP A 3 -6.41 13.57 17.57
C ASP A 3 -5.62 12.53 16.76
N TYR A 4 -4.29 12.62 16.80
CA TYR A 4 -3.38 11.69 16.12
C TYR A 4 -3.19 10.43 16.95
N SER A 5 -4.28 9.85 17.47
CA SER A 5 -4.17 8.54 18.12
C SER A 5 -3.63 7.54 17.10
N VAL A 6 -2.50 6.91 17.45
CA VAL A 6 -1.88 5.87 16.63
C VAL A 6 -2.39 4.55 17.18
N PRO A 7 -3.10 3.74 16.38
CA PRO A 7 -3.52 2.43 16.81
C PRO A 7 -2.34 1.58 17.29
N GLU A 8 -2.58 0.77 18.30
CA GLU A 8 -1.63 -0.29 18.67
C GLU A 8 -1.64 -1.37 17.58
N VAL A 9 -0.46 -1.72 17.09
CA VAL A 9 -0.23 -2.82 16.16
C VAL A 9 0.91 -3.70 16.68
N THR A 10 0.83 -5.01 16.44
CA THR A 10 1.89 -5.96 16.80
C THR A 10 2.13 -6.90 15.63
N CYS A 11 3.38 -6.97 15.17
CA CYS A 11 3.78 -7.95 14.17
C CYS A 11 3.92 -9.31 14.84
N VAL A 12 3.10 -10.27 14.42
CA VAL A 12 3.02 -11.60 15.04
C VAL A 12 3.89 -12.64 14.34
N ALA A 13 4.11 -12.46 13.03
CA ALA A 13 4.91 -13.38 12.24
C ALA A 13 5.59 -12.66 11.07
N ARG A 14 6.76 -13.15 10.68
CA ARG A 14 7.46 -12.76 9.45
C ARG A 14 7.95 -13.99 8.69
N ALA A 15 7.85 -13.95 7.36
CA ALA A 15 8.42 -14.98 6.51
C ALA A 15 9.09 -14.39 5.27
N ARG A 16 10.21 -14.97 4.87
CA ARG A 16 10.84 -14.72 3.57
C ARG A 16 10.03 -15.41 2.47
N ILE A 17 9.65 -14.65 1.46
CA ILE A 17 8.97 -15.13 0.26
C ILE A 17 9.89 -14.89 -0.95
N PRO A 18 10.46 -15.95 -1.53
CA PRO A 18 11.13 -15.84 -2.82
C PRO A 18 10.12 -15.44 -3.90
N THR A 19 10.46 -14.43 -4.71
CA THR A 19 9.60 -14.05 -5.84
C THR A 19 10.10 -14.64 -7.15
N VAL A 20 9.22 -14.74 -8.15
CA VAL A 20 9.56 -15.19 -9.51
C VAL A 20 10.51 -14.25 -10.25
N GLN A 21 10.66 -13.02 -9.74
CA GLN A 21 11.56 -11.99 -10.29
C GLN A 21 12.97 -12.07 -9.68
N GLY A 22 13.20 -13.01 -8.74
CA GLY A 22 14.50 -13.26 -8.13
C GLY A 22 14.81 -12.40 -6.90
N SER A 23 14.04 -11.35 -6.63
CA SER A 23 14.11 -10.60 -5.38
C SER A 23 13.37 -11.33 -4.26
N ASP A 24 13.92 -11.26 -3.04
CA ASP A 24 13.24 -11.75 -1.85
C ASP A 24 12.39 -10.63 -1.24
N VAL A 25 11.16 -10.96 -0.85
CA VAL A 25 10.32 -10.06 -0.04
C VAL A 25 10.04 -10.71 1.31
N PHE A 26 9.71 -9.89 2.31
CA PHE A 26 9.39 -10.34 3.65
C PHE A 26 7.97 -9.94 3.99
N LEU A 27 7.11 -10.93 4.17
CA LEU A 27 5.75 -10.69 4.66
C LEU A 27 5.79 -10.56 6.16
N HIS A 28 5.24 -9.46 6.67
CA HIS A 28 5.01 -9.21 8.09
C HIS A 28 3.51 -9.20 8.33
N LEU A 29 3.03 -10.06 9.22
CA LEU A 29 1.63 -10.17 9.59
C LEU A 29 1.39 -9.40 10.89
N TYR A 30 0.39 -8.52 10.89
CA TYR A 30 0.06 -7.62 12.00
C TYR A 30 -1.32 -7.90 12.57
N GLN A 31 -1.40 -7.93 13.90
CA GLN A 31 -2.63 -7.77 14.67
C GLN A 31 -2.75 -6.31 15.13
N ASN A 32 -3.98 -5.87 15.44
CA ASN A 32 -4.24 -4.48 15.75
C ASN A 32 -5.40 -4.30 16.76
N SER A 33 -5.56 -3.06 17.23
CA SER A 33 -6.54 -2.65 18.25
C SER A 33 -7.84 -2.06 17.69
N ILE A 34 -7.96 -1.87 16.38
CA ILE A 34 -9.11 -1.21 15.72
C ILE A 34 -10.10 -2.23 15.18
N ASP A 35 -9.60 -3.31 14.58
CA ASP A 35 -10.45 -4.38 14.06
C ASP A 35 -9.86 -5.78 14.37
N ASN A 36 -10.65 -6.80 14.08
CA ASN A 36 -10.25 -8.20 14.30
C ASN A 36 -9.57 -8.82 13.05
N LYS A 37 -9.05 -8.00 12.14
CA LYS A 37 -8.40 -8.48 10.92
C LYS A 37 -6.89 -8.46 11.08
N GLU A 38 -6.26 -9.44 10.45
CA GLU A 38 -4.81 -9.41 10.27
C GLU A 38 -4.46 -8.55 9.06
N HIS A 39 -3.50 -7.65 9.18
CA HIS A 39 -3.00 -6.85 8.06
C HIS A 39 -1.59 -7.27 7.70
N LEU A 40 -1.16 -7.02 6.46
CA LEU A 40 0.17 -7.40 6.01
C LEU A 40 1.01 -6.18 5.67
N ALA A 41 2.32 -6.30 5.88
CA ALA A 41 3.31 -5.48 5.18
C ALA A 41 4.18 -6.39 4.32
N ILE A 42 4.22 -6.10 3.02
CA ILE A 42 5.15 -6.72 2.07
C ILE A 42 6.38 -5.83 2.04
N VAL A 43 7.48 -6.33 2.57
CA VAL A 43 8.70 -5.56 2.81
C VAL A 43 9.78 -6.01 1.84
N PHE A 44 10.31 -5.06 1.08
CA PHE A 44 11.49 -5.19 0.24
C PHE A 44 12.67 -4.67 1.07
N GLY A 45 13.72 -5.47 1.22
CA GLY A 45 14.83 -5.21 2.14
C GLY A 45 14.71 -6.05 3.42
N GLU A 46 15.70 -6.91 3.67
CA GLU A 46 15.70 -7.77 4.87
C GLU A 46 15.85 -6.96 6.17
N ASP A 47 16.51 -5.80 6.06
CA ASP A 47 16.90 -4.93 7.15
C ASP A 47 15.87 -3.87 7.55
N ILE A 48 14.74 -3.81 6.85
CA ILE A 48 13.52 -3.20 7.38
C ILE A 48 12.87 -4.20 8.34
N ARG A 49 13.01 -3.95 9.64
CA ARG A 49 12.62 -4.89 10.70
C ARG A 49 11.56 -4.27 11.61
N SER A 50 10.49 -5.03 11.85
CA SER A 50 9.46 -4.69 12.83
C SER A 50 10.04 -4.65 14.25
N ARG A 51 9.85 -3.53 14.95
CA ARG A 51 10.23 -3.33 16.35
C ARG A 51 9.52 -4.34 17.25
N SER A 52 8.20 -4.47 17.11
CA SER A 52 7.40 -5.41 17.91
C SER A 52 7.76 -6.88 17.70
N LEU A 53 8.11 -7.28 16.47
CA LEU A 53 8.50 -8.67 16.17
C LEU A 53 9.88 -9.03 16.74
N PHE A 54 10.85 -8.13 16.56
CA PHE A 54 12.25 -8.37 16.91
C PHE A 54 12.55 -8.13 18.39
N ARG A 55 11.71 -7.37 19.10
CA ARG A 55 11.84 -7.15 20.54
C ARG A 55 12.04 -8.48 21.27
N TYR A 56 13.10 -8.55 22.06
CA TYR A 56 13.42 -9.68 22.91
C TYR A 56 12.39 -9.81 24.03
N ARG A 57 11.92 -11.03 24.29
CA ARG A 57 10.97 -11.36 25.36
C ARG A 57 11.66 -12.23 26.41
N ALA A 58 11.22 -12.16 27.66
CA ALA A 58 11.87 -12.87 28.76
C ALA A 58 11.93 -14.41 28.57
N ASP A 59 10.98 -14.97 27.83
CA ASP A 59 10.83 -16.39 27.50
C ASP A 59 11.29 -16.74 26.07
N ASP A 60 11.94 -15.81 25.36
CA ASP A 60 12.38 -16.02 23.99
C ASP A 60 13.52 -17.05 23.88
N THR A 61 13.19 -18.24 23.41
CA THR A 61 14.19 -19.17 22.88
C THR A 61 14.60 -18.77 21.46
N GLN A 62 15.84 -19.09 21.07
CA GLN A 62 16.31 -18.90 19.70
C GLN A 62 15.42 -19.61 18.68
N GLN A 63 14.89 -20.79 19.04
CA GLN A 63 13.93 -21.52 18.22
C GLN A 63 12.61 -20.74 18.03
N ALA A 64 12.03 -20.22 19.11
CA ALA A 64 10.78 -19.44 19.03
C ALA A 64 10.96 -18.17 18.17
N ARG A 65 12.11 -17.50 18.29
CA ARG A 65 12.49 -16.35 17.46
C ARG A 65 12.57 -16.72 15.98
N MET A 66 13.24 -17.83 15.63
CA MET A 66 13.27 -18.34 14.25
C MET A 66 11.86 -18.67 13.73
N VAL A 67 11.04 -19.35 14.53
CA VAL A 67 9.67 -19.77 14.15
C VAL A 67 8.78 -18.57 13.85
N ARG A 68 8.85 -17.50 14.65
CA ARG A 68 8.07 -16.28 14.39
C ARG A 68 8.67 -15.37 13.32
N GLY A 69 9.88 -15.65 12.83
CA GLY A 69 10.55 -14.84 11.81
C GLY A 69 11.46 -13.71 12.33
N ALA A 70 11.71 -13.66 13.64
CA ALA A 70 12.64 -12.71 14.27
C ALA A 70 14.09 -13.23 14.19
N TYR A 71 14.64 -13.29 12.98
CA TYR A 71 16.00 -13.75 12.71
C TYR A 71 16.68 -12.89 11.64
N VAL A 72 18.02 -13.01 11.55
CA VAL A 72 18.86 -12.38 10.52
C VAL A 72 19.41 -13.41 9.52
N GLY A 73 19.62 -13.01 8.27
CA GLY A 73 20.14 -13.86 7.21
C GLY A 73 19.18 -14.95 6.77
N LYS A 74 19.70 -16.09 6.30
CA LYS A 74 18.87 -17.19 5.74
C LYS A 74 18.75 -18.37 6.71
N LEU A 75 17.53 -18.86 6.92
CA LEU A 75 17.31 -20.11 7.66
C LEU A 75 17.80 -21.31 6.85
N TYR A 76 18.29 -22.34 7.54
CA TYR A 76 18.71 -23.62 6.97
C TYR A 76 18.48 -24.74 7.99
N PRO A 77 18.32 -26.01 7.55
CA PRO A 77 18.15 -27.14 8.46
C PRO A 77 19.29 -27.22 9.49
N GLY A 78 18.93 -27.37 10.77
CA GLY A 78 19.89 -27.44 11.87
C GLY A 78 20.42 -26.10 12.40
N ARG A 79 19.91 -24.96 11.92
CA ARG A 79 20.22 -23.65 12.49
C ARG A 79 19.74 -23.55 13.94
N THR A 80 20.56 -22.97 14.82
CA THR A 80 20.29 -22.84 16.26
C THR A 80 20.30 -21.39 16.77
N GLU A 81 20.87 -20.47 16.00
CA GLU A 81 20.99 -19.04 16.37
C GLU A 81 20.12 -18.19 15.42
N ALA A 82 19.12 -17.49 15.96
CA ALA A 82 18.26 -16.55 15.24
C ALA A 82 18.98 -15.22 14.98
N ASP A 83 19.74 -14.75 15.98
CA ASP A 83 20.30 -13.41 16.03
C ASP A 83 21.68 -13.29 15.35
N CYS A 84 22.23 -14.38 14.83
CA CYS A 84 23.52 -14.38 14.11
C CYS A 84 23.45 -15.19 12.81
N ASP A 85 23.99 -14.64 11.73
CA ASP A 85 24.34 -15.36 10.50
C ASP A 85 25.84 -15.17 10.22
N ARG A 86 26.64 -16.14 10.68
CA ARG A 86 28.11 -16.11 10.53
C ARG A 86 28.57 -16.14 9.07
N ARG A 87 27.77 -16.69 8.15
CA ARG A 87 28.13 -16.77 6.73
C ARG A 87 28.10 -15.39 6.07
N GLN A 88 27.19 -14.54 6.55
CA GLN A 88 27.02 -13.17 6.07
C GLN A 88 27.67 -12.13 7.00
N GLY A 89 28.25 -12.57 8.13
CA GLY A 89 28.83 -11.67 9.13
C GLY A 89 27.79 -10.78 9.82
N LEU A 90 26.53 -11.23 9.89
CA LEU A 90 25.44 -10.46 10.48
C LEU A 90 25.19 -10.87 11.92
N GLN A 91 24.97 -9.88 12.78
CA GLN A 91 24.63 -10.08 14.18
C GLN A 91 23.67 -9.00 14.65
N LEU A 92 22.53 -9.40 15.21
CA LEU A 92 21.59 -8.50 15.87
C LEU A 92 22.04 -8.25 17.31
N ARG A 93 21.78 -7.04 17.81
CA ARG A 93 22.05 -6.64 19.19
C ARG A 93 20.81 -6.02 19.80
N PHE A 94 20.67 -6.20 21.11
CA PHE A 94 19.51 -5.72 21.85
C PHE A 94 19.96 -4.87 23.03
N ASP A 95 19.20 -3.83 23.34
CA ASP A 95 19.42 -3.02 24.53
C ASP A 95 18.86 -3.69 25.80
N ALA A 96 18.97 -2.99 26.93
CA ALA A 96 18.49 -3.50 28.22
C ALA A 96 16.96 -3.72 28.27
N ASP A 97 16.20 -3.03 27.42
CA ASP A 97 14.74 -3.14 27.31
C ASP A 97 14.29 -4.19 26.28
N GLY A 98 15.26 -4.88 25.68
CA GLY A 98 15.08 -5.90 24.65
C GLY A 98 14.79 -5.32 23.26
N GLN A 99 14.94 -4.02 23.04
CA GLN A 99 14.73 -3.42 21.72
C GLN A 99 15.93 -3.72 20.81
N LEU A 100 15.65 -3.91 19.52
CA LEU A 100 16.70 -4.07 18.53
C LEU A 100 17.52 -2.77 18.44
N VAL A 101 18.83 -2.88 18.64
CA VAL A 101 19.76 -1.76 18.46
C VAL A 101 19.87 -1.45 16.98
N VAL A 102 19.70 -0.18 16.63
CA VAL A 102 19.78 0.31 15.25
C VAL A 102 21.23 0.35 14.80
N GLU A 103 21.62 -0.54 13.90
CA GLU A 103 22.95 -0.58 13.29
C GLU A 103 22.83 -0.58 11.77
N ARG A 104 23.69 0.17 11.05
CA ARG A 104 23.62 0.25 9.58
C ARG A 104 23.77 -1.11 8.87
N SER A 105 24.43 -2.08 9.50
CA SER A 105 24.60 -3.44 8.97
C SER A 105 23.32 -4.29 9.09
N THR A 106 22.39 -3.91 9.96
CA THR A 106 21.23 -4.74 10.32
C THR A 106 19.94 -3.94 10.49
N THR A 107 19.89 -2.66 10.12
CA THR A 107 18.66 -1.87 10.23
C THR A 107 18.68 -0.78 9.17
N TRP A 108 17.64 -0.80 8.33
CA TRP A 108 17.34 0.29 7.42
C TRP A 108 16.83 1.49 8.21
N THR A 109 17.57 2.60 8.21
CA THR A 109 17.19 3.81 8.95
C THR A 109 17.77 5.06 8.30
N GLY A 110 17.08 6.20 8.48
CA GLY A 110 17.58 7.52 8.08
C GLY A 110 17.46 7.84 6.58
N GLU A 111 16.99 6.91 5.77
CA GLU A 111 16.73 7.10 4.35
C GLU A 111 15.22 7.14 4.06
N PRO A 112 14.74 8.02 3.16
CA PRO A 112 13.35 8.03 2.76
C PRO A 112 12.91 6.74 2.08
N THR A 113 11.94 6.06 2.66
CA THR A 113 11.48 4.76 2.16
C THR A 113 10.33 4.92 1.17
N LEU A 114 10.39 4.21 0.04
CA LEU A 114 9.26 4.12 -0.89
C LEU A 114 8.15 3.28 -0.27
N VAL A 115 6.95 3.84 -0.19
CA VAL A 115 5.83 3.23 0.53
C VAL A 115 4.55 3.23 -0.31
N ARG A 116 3.79 2.15 -0.24
CA ARG A 116 2.44 2.04 -0.77
C ARG A 116 1.48 1.59 0.33
N LEU A 117 0.50 2.43 0.66
CA LEU A 117 -0.68 1.97 1.39
C LEU A 117 -1.68 1.39 0.39
N HIS A 118 -1.85 0.08 0.38
CA HIS A 118 -2.74 -0.64 -0.52
C HIS A 118 -3.96 -1.14 0.23
N SER A 119 -5.15 -0.81 -0.27
CA SER A 119 -6.40 -1.39 0.25
C SER A 119 -6.71 -2.62 -0.60
N GLU A 120 -6.94 -3.75 0.05
CA GLU A 120 -7.33 -5.02 -0.56
C GLU A 120 -8.41 -4.83 -1.63
N CYS A 121 -8.18 -5.43 -2.80
CA CYS A 121 -9.12 -5.50 -3.90
C CYS A 121 -8.99 -6.87 -4.58
N TYR A 122 -9.64 -7.87 -4.01
CA TYR A 122 -9.63 -9.26 -4.46
C TYR A 122 -9.92 -9.40 -5.96
N THR A 123 -10.95 -8.69 -6.45
CA THR A 123 -11.34 -8.76 -7.87
C THR A 123 -10.25 -8.23 -8.80
N GLY A 124 -9.56 -7.15 -8.40
CA GLY A 124 -8.53 -6.53 -9.23
C GLY A 124 -7.21 -7.31 -9.19
N GLU A 125 -6.85 -7.82 -8.01
CA GLU A 125 -5.56 -8.47 -7.74
C GLU A 125 -5.56 -9.96 -8.12
N THR A 126 -6.67 -10.66 -7.89
CA THR A 126 -6.74 -12.12 -8.04
C THR A 126 -7.62 -12.56 -9.19
N ALA A 127 -8.69 -11.82 -9.49
CA ALA A 127 -9.65 -12.18 -10.54
C ALA A 127 -9.44 -11.41 -11.86
N TRP A 128 -8.29 -10.75 -12.03
CA TRP A 128 -7.91 -10.00 -13.25
C TRP A 128 -8.99 -9.02 -13.73
N SER A 129 -9.71 -8.40 -12.80
CA SER A 129 -10.87 -7.56 -13.14
C SER A 129 -10.46 -6.33 -13.93
N ALA A 130 -11.14 -6.12 -15.07
CA ALA A 130 -11.02 -4.90 -15.84
C ALA A 130 -11.88 -3.73 -15.31
N ARG A 131 -12.59 -3.89 -14.18
CA ARG A 131 -13.43 -2.82 -13.61
C ARG A 131 -12.64 -1.75 -12.86
N CYS A 132 -11.39 -2.04 -12.48
CA CYS A 132 -10.54 -1.15 -11.70
C CYS A 132 -9.07 -1.37 -12.04
N ASP A 133 -8.22 -0.42 -11.67
CA ASP A 133 -6.76 -0.48 -11.83
C ASP A 133 -6.04 -1.04 -10.60
N CYS A 134 -6.74 -1.60 -9.62
CA CYS A 134 -6.13 -1.99 -8.34
C CYS A 134 -5.03 -3.05 -8.49
N GLY A 135 -5.23 -4.07 -9.32
CA GLY A 135 -4.21 -5.09 -9.59
C GLY A 135 -2.97 -4.51 -10.26
N GLU A 136 -3.17 -3.68 -11.30
CA GLU A 136 -2.09 -2.96 -11.97
C GLU A 136 -1.29 -2.07 -11.01
N GLN A 137 -1.97 -1.32 -10.13
CA GLN A 137 -1.30 -0.49 -9.14
C GLN A 137 -0.53 -1.31 -8.10
N PHE A 138 -1.02 -2.49 -7.72
CA PHE A 138 -0.34 -3.39 -6.79
C PHE A 138 0.94 -3.94 -7.41
N ASP A 139 0.85 -4.48 -8.63
CA ASP A 139 1.99 -5.03 -9.37
C ASP A 139 3.07 -3.96 -9.63
N ARG A 140 2.65 -2.77 -10.06
CA ARG A 140 3.56 -1.65 -10.30
C ARG A 140 4.24 -1.17 -9.03
N ALA A 141 3.54 -1.15 -7.89
CA ALA A 141 4.17 -0.81 -6.63
C ALA A 141 5.30 -1.80 -6.30
N GLY A 142 5.08 -3.10 -6.47
CA GLY A 142 6.12 -4.12 -6.27
C GLY A 142 7.34 -3.93 -7.19
N LYS A 143 7.11 -3.65 -8.48
CA LYS A 143 8.19 -3.34 -9.44
C LYS A 143 8.99 -2.12 -9.03
N LEU A 144 8.32 -1.04 -8.64
CA LEU A 144 8.96 0.19 -8.17
C LEU A 144 9.76 -0.02 -6.88
N MET A 145 9.31 -0.86 -5.94
CA MET A 145 10.11 -1.19 -4.75
C MET A 145 11.40 -1.92 -5.12
N ALA A 146 11.33 -2.86 -6.06
CA ALA A 146 12.47 -3.69 -6.46
C ALA A 146 13.48 -2.94 -7.35
N ALA A 147 13.01 -2.05 -8.22
CA ALA A 147 13.87 -1.34 -9.18
C ALA A 147 14.51 -0.08 -8.59
N GLU A 148 15.68 0.31 -9.10
CA GLU A 148 16.27 1.62 -8.84
C GLU A 148 15.47 2.74 -9.52
N THR A 149 15.01 2.49 -10.74
CA THR A 149 14.20 3.41 -11.55
C THR A 149 13.21 2.63 -12.42
N GLU A 150 12.04 3.23 -12.70
CA GLU A 150 11.09 2.75 -13.71
C GLU A 150 10.57 3.95 -14.50
N GLY A 151 11.07 4.12 -15.73
CA GLY A 151 10.88 5.37 -16.47
C GLY A 151 11.49 6.54 -15.70
N ASP A 152 10.71 7.60 -15.49
CA ASP A 152 11.15 8.80 -14.76
C ASP A 152 10.96 8.71 -13.24
N VAL A 153 10.47 7.58 -12.72
CA VAL A 153 10.22 7.38 -11.30
C VAL A 153 11.42 6.69 -10.65
N VAL A 154 12.03 7.36 -9.66
CA VAL A 154 13.03 6.74 -8.80
C VAL A 154 12.34 5.73 -7.89
N GLY A 155 12.72 4.47 -8.01
CA GLY A 155 12.18 3.35 -7.25
C GLY A 155 12.76 3.25 -5.83
N GLY A 156 12.70 2.03 -5.29
CA GLY A 156 13.16 1.68 -3.95
C GLY A 156 14.54 1.04 -3.91
N ALA A 157 15.13 0.67 -5.05
CA ALA A 157 16.42 -0.01 -5.13
C ALA A 157 16.50 -1.25 -4.21
N GLY A 158 15.43 -2.05 -4.21
CA GLY A 158 15.29 -3.23 -3.36
C GLY A 158 14.80 -2.93 -1.93
N HIS A 159 14.52 -1.68 -1.60
CA HIS A 159 14.00 -1.24 -0.30
C HIS A 159 12.65 -0.54 -0.43
N GLY A 160 11.66 -0.98 0.34
CA GLY A 160 10.34 -0.39 0.27
C GLY A 160 9.27 -1.22 0.96
N VAL A 161 8.10 -0.62 1.17
CA VAL A 161 7.01 -1.27 1.92
C VAL A 161 5.68 -1.09 1.23
N ILE A 162 4.99 -2.20 0.97
CA ILE A 162 3.56 -2.20 0.62
C ILE A 162 2.79 -2.64 1.85
N VAL A 163 2.11 -1.71 2.52
CA VAL A 163 1.17 -2.05 3.59
C VAL A 163 -0.16 -2.45 2.96
N TYR A 164 -0.50 -3.72 3.09
CA TYR A 164 -1.71 -4.33 2.57
C TYR A 164 -2.79 -4.36 3.66
N LEU A 165 -3.70 -3.39 3.60
CA LEU A 165 -4.82 -3.24 4.53
C LEU A 165 -6.01 -4.03 4.00
N ARG A 166 -6.55 -4.94 4.83
CA ARG A 166 -7.70 -5.79 4.51
C ARG A 166 -9.04 -5.05 4.63
N GLN A 167 -9.16 -4.01 3.81
CA GLN A 167 -10.27 -3.07 3.78
C GLN A 167 -10.96 -3.13 2.41
N GLU A 168 -11.35 -4.34 2.00
CA GLU A 168 -12.06 -4.60 0.75
C GLU A 168 -13.31 -3.71 0.59
N GLY A 169 -13.58 -3.30 -0.65
CA GLY A 169 -14.76 -2.53 -1.00
C GLY A 169 -14.77 -1.12 -0.40
N ARG A 170 -13.62 -0.59 0.05
CA ARG A 170 -13.54 0.65 0.85
C ARG A 170 -14.11 0.50 2.26
N GLY A 171 -13.95 -0.69 2.85
CA GLY A 171 -14.39 -0.99 4.20
C GLY A 171 -15.74 -1.72 4.30
N ILE A 172 -16.53 -1.75 3.21
CA ILE A 172 -17.84 -2.45 3.20
C ILE A 172 -17.72 -3.97 3.03
N GLY A 173 -16.56 -4.47 2.59
CA GLY A 173 -16.33 -5.90 2.34
C GLY A 173 -16.68 -6.38 0.92
N LEU A 174 -16.28 -7.63 0.63
CA LEU A 174 -16.39 -8.19 -0.71
C LEU A 174 -17.84 -8.46 -1.14
N SER A 175 -18.68 -8.99 -0.25
CA SER A 175 -20.08 -9.31 -0.57
C SER A 175 -20.84 -8.08 -1.04
N GLU A 176 -20.69 -6.98 -0.30
CA GLU A 176 -21.36 -5.72 -0.56
C GLU A 176 -20.82 -5.02 -1.82
N LYS A 177 -19.52 -5.13 -2.08
CA LYS A 177 -18.92 -4.71 -3.34
C LYS A 177 -19.50 -5.45 -4.55
N LEU A 178 -19.69 -6.77 -4.45
CA LEU A 178 -20.27 -7.55 -5.54
C LEU A 178 -21.75 -7.19 -5.78
N LYS A 179 -22.53 -6.93 -4.72
CA LYS A 179 -23.89 -6.40 -4.87
C LYS A 179 -23.91 -5.03 -5.55
N ALA A 180 -22.99 -4.13 -5.17
CA ALA A 180 -22.86 -2.83 -5.82
C ALA A 180 -22.51 -2.95 -7.32
N TYR A 181 -21.68 -3.93 -7.69
CA TYR A 181 -21.42 -4.25 -9.10
C TYR A 181 -22.67 -4.72 -9.83
N ASN A 182 -23.49 -5.60 -9.24
CA ASN A 182 -24.74 -6.03 -9.85
C ASN A 182 -25.70 -4.85 -10.07
N LEU A 183 -25.80 -3.92 -9.12
CA LEU A 183 -26.60 -2.71 -9.27
C LEU A 183 -26.09 -1.80 -10.39
N GLN A 184 -24.78 -1.70 -10.55
CA GLN A 184 -24.17 -0.96 -11.66
C GLN A 184 -24.48 -1.61 -13.01
N ASP A 185 -24.42 -2.94 -13.08
CA ASP A 185 -24.77 -3.69 -14.29
C ASP A 185 -26.27 -3.58 -14.63
N LEU A 186 -27.11 -3.34 -13.61
CA LEU A 186 -28.53 -3.01 -13.77
C LEU A 186 -28.79 -1.53 -14.15
N GLY A 187 -27.73 -0.72 -14.27
CA GLY A 187 -27.80 0.66 -14.75
C GLY A 187 -27.67 1.75 -13.68
N ALA A 188 -27.48 1.40 -12.41
CA ALA A 188 -27.21 2.39 -11.37
C ALA A 188 -25.81 3.00 -11.53
N ASP A 189 -25.66 4.30 -11.29
CA ASP A 189 -24.32 4.88 -11.20
C ASP A 189 -23.61 4.44 -9.89
N THR A 190 -22.29 4.66 -9.78
CA THR A 190 -21.52 4.22 -8.60
C THR A 190 -22.01 4.82 -7.28
N VAL A 191 -22.53 6.06 -7.29
CA VAL A 191 -23.07 6.70 -6.08
C VAL A 191 -24.43 6.12 -5.76
N GLN A 192 -25.31 6.04 -6.76
CA GLN A 192 -26.64 5.45 -6.61
C GLN A 192 -26.57 4.00 -6.10
N ALA A 193 -25.65 3.19 -6.61
CA ALA A 193 -25.45 1.82 -6.15
C ALA A 193 -25.04 1.75 -4.66
N ASN A 194 -24.23 2.70 -4.17
CA ASN A 194 -23.87 2.77 -2.76
C ASN A 194 -25.01 3.31 -1.90
N GLU A 195 -25.76 4.30 -2.38
CA GLU A 195 -26.95 4.83 -1.69
C GLU A 195 -28.04 3.76 -1.53
N LEU A 196 -28.31 2.98 -2.59
CA LEU A 196 -29.26 1.87 -2.56
C LEU A 196 -28.89 0.80 -1.53
N LEU A 197 -27.60 0.66 -1.22
CA LEU A 197 -27.08 -0.29 -0.22
C LEU A 197 -26.78 0.38 1.14
N ASN A 198 -27.09 1.67 1.31
CA ASN A 198 -26.78 2.48 2.49
C ASN A 198 -25.29 2.46 2.88
N HIS A 199 -24.40 2.46 1.90
CA HIS A 199 -22.96 2.46 2.14
C HIS A 199 -22.38 3.88 2.22
N PRO A 200 -21.42 4.13 3.12
CA PRO A 200 -20.63 5.35 3.07
C PRO A 200 -19.76 5.40 1.81
N PRO A 201 -19.43 6.60 1.30
CA PRO A 201 -18.62 6.76 0.08
C PRO A 201 -17.17 6.23 0.24
N ASP A 202 -16.65 6.31 1.47
CA ASP A 202 -15.37 5.74 1.88
C ASP A 202 -15.35 5.53 3.40
N ALA A 203 -15.18 4.29 3.87
CA ALA A 203 -15.09 3.97 5.31
C ALA A 203 -13.68 3.51 5.71
N ARG A 204 -12.67 3.79 4.88
CA ARG A 204 -11.30 3.35 5.14
C ARG A 204 -10.63 4.25 6.17
N ASP A 205 -9.85 3.60 7.03
CA ASP A 205 -8.96 4.25 7.97
C ASP A 205 -7.52 3.84 7.67
N PHE A 206 -6.65 4.81 7.36
CA PHE A 206 -5.24 4.59 7.07
C PHE A 206 -4.34 4.76 8.30
N SER A 207 -4.92 5.01 9.49
CA SER A 207 -4.21 5.08 10.77
C SER A 207 -3.44 3.78 11.08
N LEU A 208 -4.00 2.62 10.73
CA LEU A 208 -3.34 1.32 10.82
C LEU A 208 -2.12 1.22 9.90
N GLY A 209 -2.21 1.79 8.70
CA GLY A 209 -1.08 1.88 7.78
C GLY A 209 0.08 2.70 8.37
N ARG A 210 -0.24 3.84 8.98
CA ARG A 210 0.72 4.67 9.73
C ARG A 210 1.35 3.90 10.89
N ALA A 211 0.55 3.20 11.71
CA ALA A 211 1.04 2.43 12.85
C ALA A 211 2.02 1.32 12.42
N ILE A 212 1.70 0.60 11.34
CA ILE A 212 2.57 -0.44 10.78
C ILE A 212 3.91 0.15 10.32
N LEU A 213 3.92 1.31 9.65
CA LEU A 213 5.15 1.97 9.21
C LEU A 213 6.03 2.41 10.39
N LEU A 214 5.42 2.90 11.46
CA LEU A 214 6.12 3.27 12.70
C LEU A 214 6.74 2.04 13.39
N ASP A 215 6.02 0.91 13.41
CA ASP A 215 6.55 -0.34 13.94
C ASP A 215 7.71 -0.88 13.09
N LEU A 216 7.67 -0.71 11.76
CA LEU A 216 8.80 -1.01 10.86
C LEU A 216 9.99 -0.04 11.00
N GLY A 217 9.90 0.96 11.89
CA GLY A 217 10.97 1.93 12.14
C GLY A 217 11.11 3.01 11.06
N ILE A 218 10.14 3.13 10.16
CA ILE A 218 10.17 4.12 9.07
C ILE A 218 9.71 5.48 9.61
N SER A 219 10.45 6.53 9.27
CA SER A 219 10.17 7.91 9.68
C SER A 219 9.94 8.86 8.52
N ASP A 220 10.57 8.64 7.37
CA ASP A 220 10.39 9.43 6.15
C ASP A 220 9.86 8.55 5.02
N VAL A 221 8.77 8.96 4.39
CA VAL A 221 8.11 8.20 3.33
C VAL A 221 7.97 8.96 2.03
N ARG A 222 8.28 8.26 0.95
CA ARG A 222 7.92 8.61 -0.43
C ARG A 222 6.68 7.79 -0.79
N LEU A 223 5.50 8.42 -0.77
CA LEU A 223 4.23 7.70 -0.80
C LEU A 223 3.68 7.54 -2.23
N LEU A 224 3.55 6.29 -2.70
CA LEU A 224 2.94 5.89 -3.96
C LEU A 224 1.40 6.04 -3.91
N THR A 225 0.88 7.25 -4.19
CA THR A 225 -0.57 7.53 -4.10
C THR A 225 -1.04 8.66 -5.01
N ASN A 226 -2.29 8.53 -5.47
CA ASN A 226 -3.07 9.63 -6.04
C ASN A 226 -4.16 10.14 -5.09
N ASN A 227 -4.39 9.46 -3.96
CA ASN A 227 -5.37 9.88 -2.98
C ASN A 227 -4.71 10.88 -2.01
N PRO A 228 -5.13 12.17 -1.98
CA PRO A 228 -4.58 13.16 -1.05
C PRO A 228 -4.89 12.82 0.41
N ASP A 229 -6.00 12.14 0.70
CA ASP A 229 -6.36 11.72 2.06
C ASP A 229 -5.35 10.73 2.64
N LYS A 230 -4.81 9.80 1.83
CA LYS A 230 -3.69 8.93 2.24
C LYS A 230 -2.45 9.72 2.64
N VAL A 231 -2.15 10.82 1.95
CA VAL A 231 -1.01 11.68 2.28
C VAL A 231 -1.23 12.32 3.64
N GLN A 232 -2.44 12.84 3.90
CA GLN A 232 -2.79 13.47 5.16
C GLN A 232 -2.78 12.49 6.33
N GLN A 233 -3.39 11.32 6.19
CA GLN A 233 -3.49 10.34 7.27
C GLN A 233 -2.15 9.66 7.60
N VAL A 234 -1.26 9.50 6.61
CA VAL A 234 0.10 9.00 6.86
C VAL A 234 0.97 10.03 7.59
N HIS A 235 0.76 11.33 7.33
CA HIS A 235 1.59 12.38 7.88
C HIS A 235 1.30 12.60 9.38
N CYS A 236 2.26 12.25 10.24
CA CYS A 236 2.19 12.35 11.70
C CYS A 236 3.55 12.77 12.29
N PRO A 237 3.99 14.02 12.06
CA PRO A 237 5.28 14.50 12.55
C PRO A 237 5.30 14.63 14.08
N PRO A 238 6.47 14.47 14.71
CA PRO A 238 7.76 14.15 14.10
C PRO A 238 7.96 12.65 13.79
N ALA A 239 7.01 11.79 14.15
CA ALA A 239 7.19 10.34 14.12
C ALA A 239 7.20 9.74 12.69
N LEU A 240 6.34 10.25 11.78
CA LEU A 240 6.26 9.82 10.39
C LEU A 240 5.96 11.03 9.47
N ARG A 241 6.82 11.27 8.49
CA ARG A 241 6.70 12.39 7.54
C ARG A 241 6.54 11.85 6.12
N CYS A 242 5.43 12.20 5.48
CA CYS A 242 5.32 12.08 4.02
C CYS A 242 6.11 13.22 3.38
N ILE A 243 7.33 12.94 2.91
CA ILE A 243 8.24 13.93 2.33
C ILE A 243 8.04 14.11 0.83
N GLU A 244 7.50 13.09 0.16
CA GLU A 244 7.25 13.09 -1.27
C GLU A 244 5.98 12.29 -1.56
N ARG A 245 5.16 12.80 -2.48
CA ARG A 245 4.07 12.03 -3.09
C ARG A 245 4.51 11.58 -4.47
N VAL A 246 4.58 10.29 -4.68
CA VAL A 246 4.91 9.67 -5.97
C VAL A 246 3.59 9.27 -6.66
N PRO A 247 3.24 9.83 -7.83
CA PRO A 247 1.98 9.52 -8.52
C PRO A 247 1.93 8.08 -9.04
N MET A 248 0.74 7.48 -8.96
CA MET A 248 0.45 6.14 -9.51
C MET A 248 -0.47 6.27 -10.73
N VAL A 249 0.07 6.81 -11.82
CA VAL A 249 -0.69 7.01 -13.06
C VAL A 249 -1.00 5.65 -13.72
N PRO A 250 -2.23 5.42 -14.23
CA PRO A 250 -2.55 4.20 -14.98
C PRO A 250 -1.56 3.97 -16.12
N LEU A 251 -1.08 2.74 -16.26
CA LEU A 251 -0.12 2.36 -17.31
C LEU A 251 -0.68 2.61 -18.69
N SER A 252 -1.98 2.42 -18.88
CA SER A 252 -2.63 2.67 -20.18
C SER A 252 -2.57 4.12 -20.65
N TRP A 253 -2.30 5.08 -19.74
CA TRP A 253 -2.13 6.51 -20.04
C TRP A 253 -0.69 6.88 -20.36
N THR A 254 0.28 6.17 -19.81
CA THR A 254 1.72 6.44 -20.02
C THR A 254 2.33 5.52 -21.08
N GLN A 255 1.76 4.34 -21.30
CA GLN A 255 2.28 3.29 -22.16
C GLN A 255 1.16 2.70 -23.02
N PRO A 256 1.02 3.12 -24.29
CA PRO A 256 -0.11 2.74 -25.13
C PRO A 256 -0.28 1.24 -25.42
N ALA A 257 0.73 0.42 -25.15
CA ALA A 257 0.69 -1.04 -25.36
C ALA A 257 0.51 -1.84 -24.07
N GLN A 258 0.38 -1.18 -22.91
CA GLN A 258 0.27 -1.82 -21.60
C GLN A 258 -0.94 -1.31 -20.81
N GLY A 259 -1.25 -2.03 -19.73
CA GLY A 259 -2.27 -1.65 -18.76
C GLY A 259 -3.69 -2.05 -19.13
N VAL A 260 -4.57 -1.93 -18.15
CA VAL A 260 -6.00 -2.27 -18.30
C VAL A 260 -6.71 -1.20 -19.12
N ARG A 261 -7.54 -1.64 -20.06
CA ARG A 261 -8.40 -0.77 -20.88
C ARG A 261 -9.81 -1.34 -20.96
N SER A 262 -10.77 -0.57 -20.48
CA SER A 262 -12.18 -0.95 -20.49
C SER A 262 -13.03 0.30 -20.26
N ARG A 263 -14.31 0.24 -20.65
CA ARG A 263 -15.26 1.34 -20.40
C ARG A 263 -15.54 1.49 -18.91
N GLU A 264 -15.55 0.36 -18.20
CA GLU A 264 -15.74 0.26 -16.77
C GLU A 264 -14.62 0.97 -16.00
N LEU A 265 -13.36 0.76 -16.42
CA LEU A 265 -12.20 1.43 -15.83
C LEU A 265 -12.27 2.95 -16.03
N ASP A 266 -12.64 3.41 -17.22
CA ASP A 266 -12.74 4.85 -17.51
C ASP A 266 -13.78 5.53 -16.61
N GLY A 267 -14.94 4.90 -16.42
CA GLY A 267 -15.97 5.37 -15.48
C GLY A 267 -15.46 5.42 -14.04
N TYR A 268 -14.74 4.38 -13.62
CA TYR A 268 -14.14 4.30 -12.28
C TYR A 268 -13.06 5.37 -12.03
N LEU A 269 -12.14 5.57 -12.98
CA LEU A 269 -11.10 6.60 -12.90
C LEU A 269 -11.71 8.01 -12.92
N ARG A 270 -12.77 8.22 -13.71
CA ARG A 270 -13.53 9.48 -13.72
C ARG A 270 -14.11 9.78 -12.33
N ALA A 271 -14.76 8.80 -11.70
CA ALA A 271 -15.33 8.96 -10.36
C ALA A 271 -14.25 9.30 -9.31
N LYS A 272 -13.06 8.69 -9.37
CA LYS A 272 -11.93 9.01 -8.49
C LYS A 272 -11.50 10.48 -8.59
N VAL A 273 -11.43 11.02 -9.80
CA VAL A 273 -11.00 12.41 -10.03
C VAL A 273 -12.12 13.40 -9.68
N GLU A 274 -13.30 13.24 -10.29
CA GLU A 274 -14.38 14.23 -10.23
C GLU A 274 -15.10 14.23 -8.89
N ARG A 275 -15.30 13.06 -8.27
CA ARG A 275 -16.10 12.94 -7.04
C ARG A 275 -15.25 12.77 -5.77
N MET A 276 -13.98 12.37 -5.88
CA MET A 276 -13.14 11.99 -4.72
C MET A 276 -11.79 12.73 -4.68
N GLY A 277 -11.60 13.74 -5.53
CA GLY A 277 -10.43 14.63 -5.48
C GLY A 277 -9.09 13.95 -5.70
N HIS A 278 -9.03 12.79 -6.36
CA HIS A 278 -7.75 12.13 -6.64
C HIS A 278 -6.89 12.97 -7.59
N LEU A 279 -5.60 13.07 -7.28
CA LEU A 279 -4.59 13.86 -7.99
C LEU A 279 -4.07 13.12 -9.25
N LEU A 280 -4.98 12.69 -10.12
CA LEU A 280 -4.66 12.13 -11.43
C LEU A 280 -4.81 13.24 -12.48
N GLN A 281 -3.70 13.63 -13.10
CA GLN A 281 -3.72 14.52 -14.26
C GLN A 281 -3.81 13.70 -15.55
N ARG A 282 -4.73 14.11 -16.41
CA ARG A 282 -5.19 13.45 -17.65
C ARG A 282 -4.20 13.65 -18.81
N PRO A 283 -4.24 12.79 -19.85
CA PRO A 283 -4.90 13.24 -21.07
C PRO A 283 -6.13 12.37 -21.31
N LEU A 284 -7.29 12.88 -20.91
CA LEU A 284 -8.58 12.31 -21.29
C LEU A 284 -9.31 13.46 -21.94
N VAL A 285 -9.68 13.26 -23.20
CA VAL A 285 -10.63 14.10 -23.91
C VAL A 285 -11.91 14.08 -23.08
N LEU A 286 -12.11 15.13 -22.29
CA LEU A 286 -13.42 15.46 -21.73
C LEU A 286 -14.33 15.72 -22.93
N HIS A 287 -15.55 15.18 -22.91
CA HIS A 287 -16.53 15.46 -23.95
C HIS A 287 -16.52 16.95 -24.25
N ALA A 288 -16.19 17.30 -25.50
CA ALA A 288 -16.49 18.60 -26.04
C ALA A 288 -17.97 18.83 -25.77
N SER A 289 -18.29 19.80 -24.93
CA SER A 289 -19.62 20.41 -24.94
C SER A 289 -19.90 20.72 -26.41
N ALA A 290 -20.98 20.17 -26.96
CA ALA A 290 -21.38 20.46 -28.33
C ALA A 290 -21.31 21.97 -28.57
N PRO A 291 -20.78 22.45 -29.72
CA PRO A 291 -20.76 23.87 -29.98
C PRO A 291 -22.20 24.38 -29.95
N ALA A 292 -22.44 25.39 -29.12
CA ALA A 292 -23.68 26.14 -29.11
C ALA A 292 -23.97 26.63 -30.54
N GLU A 293 -25.21 26.44 -31.00
CA GLU A 293 -25.70 27.06 -32.23
C GLU A 293 -25.37 28.56 -32.20
N PRO A 294 -24.81 29.14 -33.28
CA PRO A 294 -24.65 30.58 -33.36
C PRO A 294 -26.04 31.25 -33.41
N PRO A 295 -26.18 32.46 -32.86
CA PRO A 295 -27.44 33.16 -32.81
C PRO A 295 -27.96 33.42 -34.23
N ARG A 296 -29.26 33.17 -34.43
CA ARG A 296 -29.97 33.56 -35.65
C ARG A 296 -29.75 35.06 -35.90
N ALA A 297 -29.10 35.38 -37.01
CA ALA A 297 -29.03 36.75 -37.50
C ALA A 297 -30.42 37.17 -37.98
N ASN A 298 -31.08 38.01 -37.17
CA ASN A 298 -32.12 38.91 -37.66
C ASN A 298 -31.43 40.17 -38.17
N THR A 299 -31.36 40.35 -39.50
CA THR A 299 -31.29 41.68 -40.09
C THR A 299 -32.01 41.70 -41.42
N HIS A 300 -33.05 42.53 -41.44
CA HIS A 300 -33.76 43.08 -42.58
C HIS A 300 -32.86 43.47 -43.76
N ALA A 301 -33.22 42.97 -44.95
CA ALA A 301 -33.39 43.71 -46.21
C ALA A 301 -34.21 42.84 -47.17
#